data_AF-A0A3R9WW64-F1
#
_entry.id   AF-A0A3R9WW64-F1
#
_cell.length_a   1.000
_cell.length_b   1.000
_cell.length_c   1.000
_cell.angle_alpha   90.00
_cell.angle_beta   90.00
_cell.angle_gamma   90.00
#
_symmetry.space_group_name_H-M   'P 1'
#
loop_
_entity.id
_entity.type
_entity.pdbx_description
1 polymer ?
#
loop_
_entity_poly.entity_id
_entity_poly.type
_entity_poly.pdbx_seq_one_letter_code
_entity_poly.pdbx_strand_id
1 'polypeptide(L)'
;MDRRELDGHHGLAEAALGRPDRAAELLHRAVHDAGGGPAYRVLFAAEPARVLAQAADWREASHALAALSGTVATTGSVRALRAMARAARIVERSPSAPRRHRDTARDLTALLHATRTAPDPAG
;
A
#
# COMPACT_ATOMS: atom_id res chain seq x y z
N MET A 1 12.27 5.14 17.89
CA MET A 1 11.08 4.61 17.21
C MET A 1 9.93 5.56 17.54
N ASP A 2 9.31 6.17 16.53
CA ASP A 2 8.20 7.11 16.72
C ASP A 2 6.88 6.35 16.94
N ARG A 3 5.91 6.94 17.64
CA ARG A 3 4.63 6.32 18.03
C ARG A 3 3.82 5.82 16.82
N ARG A 4 3.94 6.46 15.66
CA ARG A 4 3.33 6.01 14.39
C ARG A 4 3.95 4.75 13.85
N GLU A 5 5.27 4.63 13.98
CA GLU A 5 5.99 3.46 13.54
C GLU A 5 5.54 2.26 14.38
N LEU A 6 5.32 2.50 15.67
CA LEU A 6 4.73 1.54 16.59
C LEU A 6 3.28 1.20 16.22
N ASP A 7 2.43 2.20 15.99
CA ASP A 7 1.02 2.00 15.62
C ASP A 7 0.88 1.32 14.25
N GLY A 8 1.72 1.69 13.29
CA GLY A 8 1.80 1.04 11.99
C GLY A 8 2.22 -0.43 12.11
N HIS A 9 3.28 -0.73 12.87
CA HIS A 9 3.69 -2.11 13.10
C HIS A 9 2.66 -2.94 13.88
N HIS A 10 2.00 -2.36 14.88
CA HIS A 10 0.92 -3.03 15.59
C HIS A 10 -0.29 -3.26 14.69
N GLY A 11 -0.66 -2.29 13.86
CA GLY A 11 -1.73 -2.47 12.88
C GLY A 11 -1.46 -3.63 11.92
N LEU A 12 -0.20 -3.80 11.49
CA LEU A 12 0.21 -4.93 10.66
C LEU A 12 0.16 -6.27 11.40
N ALA A 13 0.54 -6.30 12.67
CA ALA A 13 0.45 -7.48 13.50
C ALA A 13 -1.02 -7.90 13.73
N GLU A 14 -1.91 -6.96 14.05
CA GLU A 14 -3.34 -7.24 14.24
C GLU A 14 -4.01 -7.75 12.95
N ALA A 15 -3.61 -7.22 11.79
CA ALA A 15 -4.08 -7.73 10.50
C ALA A 15 -3.65 -9.19 10.26
N ALA A 16 -2.39 -9.52 10.58
CA ALA A 16 -1.89 -10.89 10.46
C ALA A 16 -2.57 -11.85 11.44
N LEU A 17 -3.07 -11.34 12.57
CA LEU A 17 -3.84 -12.11 13.56
C LEU A 17 -5.34 -12.22 13.23
N GLY A 18 -5.78 -11.74 12.06
CA GLY A 18 -7.19 -11.84 11.64
C GLY A 18 -8.13 -10.88 12.38
N ARG A 19 -7.60 -9.74 12.86
CA ARG A 19 -8.37 -8.70 13.56
C ARG A 19 -8.44 -7.42 12.73
N PRO A 20 -9.25 -7.43 11.63
CA PRO A 20 -9.23 -6.37 10.63
C PRO A 20 -9.65 -5.01 11.19
N ASP A 21 -10.63 -4.96 12.09
CA ASP A 21 -11.10 -3.69 12.68
C ASP A 21 -10.01 -2.99 13.48
N ARG A 22 -9.28 -3.77 14.28
CA ARG A 22 -8.19 -3.24 15.10
C ARG A 22 -6.99 -2.81 14.25
N ALA A 23 -6.71 -3.57 13.19
CA ALA A 23 -5.70 -3.20 12.20
C ALA A 23 -6.05 -1.86 11.52
N ALA A 24 -7.30 -1.68 11.10
CA ALA A 24 -7.76 -0.48 10.42
C ALA A 24 -7.59 0.77 11.30
N GLU A 25 -7.98 0.71 12.58
CA GLU A 25 -7.80 1.82 13.53
C GLU A 25 -6.33 2.24 13.69
N LEU A 26 -5.44 1.26 13.87
CA LEU A 26 -4.02 1.50 14.12
C LEU A 26 -3.31 2.03 12.86
N LEU A 27 -3.63 1.48 11.69
CA LEU A 27 -3.11 1.95 10.41
C LEU A 27 -3.62 3.37 10.08
N HIS A 28 -4.89 3.67 10.39
CA HIS A 28 -5.46 5.01 10.22
C HIS A 28 -4.71 6.07 11.05
N ARG A 29 -4.44 5.78 12.33
CA ARG A 29 -3.66 6.67 13.21
C ARG A 29 -2.23 6.87 12.71
N ALA A 30 -1.59 5.81 12.24
CA ALA A 30 -0.24 5.86 11.69
C ALA A 30 -0.13 6.77 10.44
N VAL A 31 -1.21 6.85 9.64
CA VAL A 31 -1.28 7.68 8.43
C VAL A 31 -1.63 9.14 8.73
N HIS A 32 -2.53 9.41 9.70
CA HIS A 32 -3.15 10.74 9.85
C HIS A 32 -2.60 11.64 10.95
N ASP A 33 -1.88 11.15 11.96
CA ASP A 33 -1.19 12.07 12.87
C ASP A 33 -0.08 12.84 12.11
N ALA A 34 0.34 14.04 12.54
CA ALA A 34 1.29 14.91 11.79
C ALA A 34 2.71 14.88 12.38
N GLY A 35 3.71 14.35 11.64
CA GLY A 35 5.09 14.13 12.17
C GLY A 35 5.96 13.04 11.52
N GLY A 36 5.42 12.17 10.66
CA GLY A 36 6.17 11.08 10.00
C GLY A 36 6.66 11.46 8.61
N GLY A 37 7.87 11.01 8.23
CA GLY A 37 8.46 11.26 6.92
C GLY A 37 7.62 10.70 5.75
N PRO A 38 7.68 11.29 4.54
CA PRO A 38 6.82 10.94 3.40
C PRO A 38 6.83 9.44 3.05
N ALA A 39 7.99 8.78 3.19
CA ALA A 39 8.15 7.36 2.88
C ALA A 39 7.34 6.43 3.81
N TYR A 40 7.19 6.78 5.09
CA TYR A 40 6.43 5.96 6.04
C TYR A 40 4.92 6.07 5.80
N ARG A 41 4.44 7.24 5.38
CA ARG A 41 3.01 7.41 5.02
C ARG A 41 2.63 6.52 3.84
N VAL A 42 3.48 6.45 2.82
CA VAL A 42 3.26 5.59 1.64
C VAL A 42 3.36 4.11 2.01
N LEU A 43 4.32 3.74 2.88
CA LEU A 43 4.44 2.37 3.37
C LEU A 43 3.20 1.93 4.17
N PHE A 44 2.71 2.79 5.05
CA PHE A 44 1.49 2.52 5.82
C PHE A 44 0.22 2.62 4.99
N ALA A 45 0.21 3.33 3.86
CA ALA A 45 -0.92 3.35 2.93
C ALA A 45 -0.98 2.10 2.03
N ALA A 46 0.17 1.46 1.75
CA ALA A 46 0.23 0.26 0.91
C ALA A 46 -0.30 -1.00 1.62
N GLU A 47 -0.17 -1.07 2.93
CA GLU A 47 -0.56 -2.25 3.70
C GLU A 47 -2.09 -2.42 3.88
N PRO A 48 -2.90 -1.37 4.10
CA PRO A 48 -4.36 -1.45 4.04
C PRO A 48 -4.86 -2.09 2.74
N ALA A 49 -4.31 -1.71 1.58
CA ALA A 49 -4.67 -2.31 0.30
C ALA A 49 -4.43 -3.83 0.29
N ARG A 50 -3.34 -4.29 0.93
CA ARG A 50 -3.05 -5.72 1.10
C ARG A 50 -4.07 -6.39 2.03
N VAL A 51 -4.38 -5.80 3.17
CA VAL A 51 -5.29 -6.38 4.17
C VAL A 51 -6.71 -6.49 3.59
N LEU A 52 -7.19 -5.44 2.94
CA LEU A 52 -8.50 -5.43 2.26
C LEU A 52 -8.57 -6.48 1.16
N ALA A 53 -7.51 -6.63 0.37
CA ALA A 53 -7.42 -7.68 -0.64
C ALA A 53 -7.46 -9.10 -0.02
N GLN A 54 -6.82 -9.31 1.14
CA GLN A 54 -6.87 -10.60 1.83
C GLN A 54 -8.26 -10.89 2.42
N ALA A 55 -8.98 -9.85 2.85
CA ALA A 55 -10.35 -9.93 3.33
C ALA A 55 -11.40 -9.99 2.19
N ALA A 56 -10.96 -9.99 0.92
CA ALA A 56 -11.82 -9.92 -0.26
C ALA A 56 -12.71 -8.65 -0.36
N ASP A 57 -12.34 -7.58 0.35
CA ASP A 57 -12.95 -6.26 0.17
C ASP A 57 -12.32 -5.56 -1.06
N TRP A 58 -12.70 -6.04 -2.24
CA TRP A 58 -12.05 -5.63 -3.47
C TRP A 58 -12.31 -4.18 -3.84
N ARG A 59 -13.46 -3.62 -3.43
CA ARG A 59 -13.78 -2.21 -3.75
C ARG A 59 -12.82 -1.29 -3.02
N GLU A 60 -12.66 -1.51 -1.72
CA GLU A 60 -11.80 -0.68 -0.90
C GLU A 60 -10.32 -0.96 -1.20
N ALA A 61 -9.96 -2.22 -1.48
CA ALA A 61 -8.61 -2.56 -1.93
C ALA A 61 -8.23 -1.80 -3.21
N SER A 62 -9.09 -1.78 -4.22
CA SER A 62 -8.82 -1.06 -5.47
C SER A 62 -8.80 0.45 -5.30
N HIS A 63 -9.65 1.01 -4.43
CA HIS A 63 -9.59 2.43 -4.10
C HIS A 63 -8.24 2.79 -3.47
N ALA A 64 -7.74 1.97 -2.53
CA ALA A 64 -6.43 2.16 -1.93
C ALA A 64 -5.29 2.02 -2.95
N LEU A 65 -5.34 1.04 -3.86
CA LEU A 65 -4.34 0.90 -4.94
C LEU A 65 -4.34 2.10 -5.91
N ALA A 66 -5.51 2.64 -6.24
CA ALA A 66 -5.62 3.83 -7.08
C ALA A 66 -4.99 5.06 -6.40
N ALA A 67 -5.23 5.25 -5.11
CA ALA A 67 -4.60 6.33 -4.34
C ALA A 67 -3.07 6.23 -4.31
N LEU A 68 -2.51 5.01 -4.21
CA LEU A 68 -1.07 4.79 -4.26
C LEU A 68 -0.46 5.18 -5.60
N SER A 69 -1.18 4.99 -6.71
CA SER A 69 -0.72 5.31 -8.06
C SER A 69 -0.30 6.78 -8.19
N GLY A 70 -1.03 7.70 -7.54
CA GLY A 70 -0.70 9.12 -7.52
C GLY A 70 0.59 9.49 -6.76
N THR A 71 1.14 8.56 -5.96
CA THR A 71 2.33 8.80 -5.13
C THR A 71 3.60 8.14 -5.66
N VAL A 72 3.48 7.28 -6.69
CA VAL A 72 4.59 6.46 -7.20
C VAL A 72 5.76 7.33 -7.67
N ALA A 73 5.50 8.35 -8.49
CA ALA A 73 6.54 9.20 -9.08
C ALA A 73 7.31 10.02 -8.04
N THR A 74 6.68 10.36 -6.91
CA THR A 74 7.29 11.16 -5.85
C THR A 74 7.91 10.32 -4.73
N THR A 75 7.76 8.98 -4.80
CA THR A 75 8.24 8.08 -3.74
C THR A 75 9.67 7.64 -4.02
N GLY A 76 10.65 8.30 -3.40
CA GLY A 76 12.07 7.90 -3.47
C GLY A 76 12.44 6.67 -2.63
N SER A 77 11.52 6.13 -1.82
CA SER A 77 11.81 5.00 -0.94
C SER A 77 11.58 3.66 -1.64
N VAL A 78 12.66 2.93 -1.89
CA VAL A 78 12.64 1.55 -2.42
C VAL A 78 11.76 0.63 -1.57
N ARG A 79 11.78 0.80 -0.23
CA ARG A 79 10.97 -0.02 0.68
C ARG A 79 9.47 0.26 0.48
N ALA A 80 9.08 1.52 0.32
CA ALA A 80 7.69 1.89 0.05
C ALA A 80 7.22 1.41 -1.33
N LEU A 81 8.05 1.57 -2.37
CA LEU A 81 7.76 1.04 -3.72
C LEU A 81 7.58 -0.49 -3.72
N ARG A 82 8.39 -1.22 -2.94
CA ARG A 82 8.23 -2.68 -2.76
C ARG A 82 6.93 -3.04 -2.04
N ALA A 83 6.50 -2.26 -1.05
CA ALA A 83 5.23 -2.48 -0.35
C ALA A 83 4.04 -2.31 -1.32
N MET A 84 4.05 -1.26 -2.14
CA MET A 84 3.05 -1.04 -3.20
C MET A 84 3.01 -2.21 -4.19
N ALA A 85 4.18 -2.64 -4.68
CA ALA A 85 4.28 -3.77 -5.61
C ALA A 85 3.71 -5.07 -5.01
N ARG A 86 3.91 -5.28 -3.70
CA ARG A 86 3.39 -6.46 -3.01
C ARG A 86 1.86 -6.43 -2.89
N ALA A 87 1.29 -5.28 -2.53
CA ALA A 87 -0.16 -5.10 -2.43
C ALA A 87 -0.83 -5.31 -3.81
N ALA A 88 -0.29 -4.68 -4.86
CA ALA A 88 -0.77 -4.84 -6.23
C ALA A 88 -0.75 -6.32 -6.67
N ARG A 89 0.37 -7.01 -6.45
CA ARG A 89 0.51 -8.42 -6.84
C ARG A 89 -0.49 -9.35 -6.16
N ILE A 90 -0.87 -9.07 -4.92
CA ILE A 90 -1.86 -9.87 -4.18
C ILE A 90 -3.23 -9.74 -4.83
N VAL A 91 -3.65 -8.52 -5.19
CA VAL A 91 -4.92 -8.30 -5.90
C VAL A 91 -4.87 -8.92 -7.30
N GLU A 92 -3.80 -8.68 -8.05
CA GLU A 92 -3.64 -9.17 -9.43
C GLU A 92 -3.72 -10.70 -9.51
N ARG A 93 -3.08 -11.41 -8.57
CA ARG A 93 -2.99 -12.87 -8.56
C ARG A 93 -4.15 -13.56 -7.84
N SER A 94 -5.06 -12.81 -7.22
CA SER A 94 -6.20 -13.39 -6.52
C SER A 94 -7.21 -13.95 -7.52
N PRO A 95 -7.51 -15.26 -7.50
CA PRO A 95 -8.50 -15.86 -8.42
C PRO A 95 -9.91 -15.33 -8.21
N SER A 96 -10.23 -14.93 -6.98
CA SER A 96 -11.54 -14.40 -6.60
C SER A 96 -11.71 -12.91 -6.86
N ALA A 97 -10.66 -12.19 -7.27
CA ALA A 97 -10.74 -10.77 -7.57
C ALA A 97 -11.44 -10.53 -8.94
N PRO A 98 -12.53 -9.73 -8.97
CA PRO A 98 -13.12 -9.26 -10.21
C PRO A 98 -12.10 -8.59 -11.15
N ARG A 99 -12.30 -8.76 -12.46
CA ARG A 99 -11.35 -8.30 -13.50
C ARG A 99 -10.94 -6.82 -13.35
N ARG A 100 -11.92 -5.93 -13.15
CA ARG A 100 -11.68 -4.48 -12.97
C ARG A 100 -10.66 -4.16 -11.86
N HIS A 101 -10.65 -4.96 -10.79
CA HIS A 101 -9.78 -4.76 -9.64
C HIS A 101 -8.37 -5.28 -9.90
N ARG A 102 -8.27 -6.41 -10.62
CA ARG A 102 -7.01 -6.92 -11.16
C ARG A 102 -6.38 -5.96 -12.16
N ASP A 103 -7.19 -5.28 -12.97
CA ASP A 103 -6.72 -4.29 -13.93
C ASP A 103 -6.13 -3.07 -13.20
N THR A 104 -6.80 -2.55 -12.17
CA THR A 104 -6.25 -1.48 -11.30
C THR A 104 -4.89 -1.86 -10.70
N ALA A 105 -4.76 -3.12 -10.24
CA ALA A 105 -3.50 -3.63 -9.70
C ALA A 105 -2.39 -3.76 -10.76
N ARG A 106 -2.77 -4.13 -11.98
CA ARG A 106 -1.85 -4.21 -13.12
C ARG A 106 -1.35 -2.83 -13.52
N ASP A 107 -2.22 -1.83 -13.53
CA ASP A 107 -1.85 -0.45 -13.85
C ASP A 107 -0.82 0.09 -12.85
N LEU A 108 -1.05 -0.11 -11.54
CA LEU A 108 -0.06 0.25 -10.52
C LEU A 108 1.27 -0.51 -10.69
N THR A 109 1.22 -1.80 -11.06
CA THR A 109 2.43 -2.59 -11.31
C THR A 109 3.21 -2.06 -12.52
N ALA A 110 2.52 -1.67 -13.58
CA ALA A 110 3.13 -1.04 -14.76
C ALA A 110 3.80 0.30 -14.40
N LEU A 111 3.15 1.15 -13.60
CA LEU A 111 3.71 2.42 -13.12
C LEU A 111 4.98 2.23 -12.28
N LEU A 112 4.96 1.25 -11.37
CA LEU A 112 6.14 0.91 -10.54
C LEU A 112 7.31 0.41 -11.40
N HIS A 113 7.02 -0.36 -12.46
CA HIS A 113 8.05 -0.80 -13.40
C HIS A 113 8.62 0.36 -14.21
N ALA A 114 7.77 1.24 -14.75
CA ALA A 114 8.19 2.41 -15.51
C ALA A 114 9.08 3.34 -14.68
N THR A 115 8.75 3.56 -13.41
CA THR A 115 9.52 4.42 -12.50
C THR A 115 10.90 3.85 -12.20
N ARG A 116 11.04 2.52 -12.13
CA ARG A 116 12.35 1.86 -11.92
C ARG A 116 13.25 1.93 -13.16
N THR A 117 12.67 1.96 -14.35
CA THR A 117 13.40 2.03 -15.62
C THR A 117 13.60 3.45 -16.12
N ALA A 118 12.95 4.43 -15.50
CA ALA A 118 13.13 5.83 -15.83
C ALA A 118 14.59 6.23 -15.52
N PRO A 119 15.30 6.84 -16.47
CA PRO A 119 16.61 7.40 -16.20
C PRO A 119 16.49 8.49 -15.13
N ASP A 120 17.49 8.58 -14.26
CA ASP A 120 17.54 9.63 -13.24
C ASP A 120 17.47 11.00 -13.93
N PRO A 121 16.53 11.90 -13.57
CA PRO A 121 16.48 13.24 -14.14
C PRO A 121 17.56 14.14 -13.51
N ALA A 122 18.82 13.70 -13.55
CA ALA A 122 20.03 14.50 -13.37
C ALA A 122 21.28 13.62 -13.58
N GLY A 123 22.09 14.00 -14.58
CA GLY A 123 23.54 13.86 -14.50
C GLY A 123 24.14 15.04 -13.75
#